data_AF-A0A2N9MSH1-F1
#
_entry.id   AF-A0A2N9MSH1-F1
#
_cell.length_a   1.000
_cell.length_b   1.000
_cell.length_c   1.000
_cell.angle_alpha   90.00
_cell.angle_beta   90.00
_cell.angle_gamma   90.00
#
_symmetry.space_group_name_H-M   'P 1'
#
loop_
_entity.id
_entity.type
_entity.pdbx_description
1 polymer ?
#
loop_
_entity_poly.entity_id
_entity_poly.type
_entity_poly.pdbx_seq_one_letter_code
_entity_poly.pdbx_strand_id
1 'polypeptide(L)'
;MRRNKLLFLAAVLTGLCATLPAAPISGTFSMSGDVTVTRTTMVWNSDLSPTFTHDMFSQTLSAGSFAGEDGQNSVDDLNIASEPVGTAFADTPFITFDVIPGLPGLEINFIYAGVGGTSDCSAAPAVGQTCTPPNPGGSPFTFTNDPPPNDMQSTAQWVFTGVTSDGMSDWRGVFTSQFDVPFQSVLSAFAPGGSGTVTNSFGATITVIPTPEPAPTFMMATGAGLLLLSLMLRKWRRT
;
A
#
# COMPACT_ATOMS: atom_id res chain seq x y z
N MET A 1 -21.15 48.72 -25.63
CA MET A 1 -21.83 47.64 -24.87
C MET A 1 -21.51 46.20 -25.30
N ARG A 2 -21.11 45.89 -26.56
CA ARG A 2 -20.83 44.49 -26.99
C ARG A 2 -19.52 43.87 -26.47
N ARG A 3 -18.45 44.65 -26.26
CA ARG A 3 -17.11 44.15 -25.85
C ARG A 3 -17.07 43.53 -24.44
N ASN A 4 -17.82 44.07 -23.48
CA ASN A 4 -17.81 43.58 -22.10
C ASN A 4 -18.58 42.27 -21.91
N LYS A 5 -19.49 41.90 -22.82
CA LYS A 5 -20.20 40.62 -22.77
C LYS A 5 -19.32 39.45 -23.21
N LEU A 6 -18.43 39.67 -24.18
CA LEU A 6 -17.50 38.64 -24.68
C LEU A 6 -16.43 38.27 -23.64
N LEU A 7 -15.84 39.26 -22.96
CA LEU A 7 -14.84 39.02 -21.90
C LEU A 7 -15.42 38.23 -20.72
N PHE A 8 -16.69 38.47 -20.38
CA PHE A 8 -17.37 37.75 -19.30
C PHE A 8 -17.63 36.29 -19.66
N LEU A 9 -18.03 36.02 -20.90
CA LEU A 9 -18.27 34.65 -21.38
C LEU A 9 -16.97 33.86 -21.44
N ALA A 10 -15.86 34.49 -21.84
CA ALA A 10 -14.54 33.87 -21.88
C ALA A 10 -14.03 33.48 -20.47
N ALA A 11 -14.20 34.37 -19.47
CA ALA A 11 -13.81 34.08 -18.09
C ALA A 11 -14.62 32.94 -17.45
N VAL A 12 -15.92 32.84 -17.79
CA VAL A 12 -16.79 31.75 -17.33
C VAL A 12 -16.44 30.43 -18.03
N LEU A 13 -16.14 30.44 -19.34
CA LEU A 13 -15.71 29.24 -20.05
C LEU A 13 -14.35 28.71 -19.56
N THR A 14 -13.39 29.59 -19.25
CA THR A 14 -12.09 29.18 -18.68
C THR A 14 -12.22 28.61 -17.28
N GLY A 15 -13.21 29.05 -16.48
CA GLY A 15 -13.51 28.47 -15.17
C GLY A 15 -14.23 27.12 -15.23
N LEU A 16 -14.98 26.86 -16.31
CA LEU A 16 -15.69 25.58 -16.53
C LEU A 16 -14.78 24.49 -17.12
N CYS A 17 -13.60 24.84 -17.64
CA CYS A 17 -12.57 23.89 -18.06
C CYS A 17 -11.63 23.45 -16.92
N ALA A 18 -11.97 23.74 -15.66
CA ALA A 18 -11.27 23.15 -14.54
C ALA A 18 -11.49 21.63 -14.58
N THR A 19 -10.44 20.87 -14.87
CA THR A 19 -10.42 19.42 -14.71
C THR A 19 -10.70 19.13 -13.24
N LEU A 20 -11.84 18.50 -12.95
CA LEU A 20 -12.08 17.97 -11.61
C LEU A 20 -10.97 16.94 -11.33
N PRO A 21 -10.30 17.01 -10.17
CA PRO A 21 -9.38 15.95 -9.78
C PRO A 21 -10.15 14.61 -9.76
N ALA A 22 -9.47 13.52 -10.08
CA ALA A 22 -10.04 12.19 -9.93
C ALA A 22 -10.57 12.03 -8.50
N ALA A 23 -11.66 11.30 -8.29
CA ALA A 23 -12.12 11.07 -6.92
C ALA A 23 -11.10 10.15 -6.22
N PRO A 24 -10.73 10.43 -4.95
CA PRO A 24 -9.83 9.55 -4.22
C PRO A 24 -10.42 8.15 -4.12
N ILE A 25 -9.58 7.13 -4.32
CA ILE A 25 -10.03 5.74 -4.22
C ILE A 25 -10.10 5.30 -2.76
N SER A 26 -11.00 4.37 -2.46
CA SER A 26 -11.16 3.83 -1.10
C SER A 26 -11.65 2.40 -1.14
N GLY A 27 -11.30 1.61 -0.14
CA GLY A 27 -11.80 0.25 -0.04
C GLY A 27 -10.81 -0.70 0.60
N THR A 28 -11.12 -1.98 0.47
CA THR A 28 -10.27 -3.07 0.97
C THR A 28 -10.22 -4.17 -0.07
N PHE A 29 -9.10 -4.87 -0.13
CA PHE A 29 -9.00 -6.14 -0.84
C PHE A 29 -8.04 -7.07 -0.11
N SER A 30 -8.22 -8.36 -0.33
CA SER A 30 -7.28 -9.39 0.10
C SER A 30 -6.44 -9.84 -1.08
N MET A 31 -5.22 -10.27 -0.81
CA MET A 31 -4.34 -10.85 -1.82
C MET A 31 -3.63 -12.08 -1.27
N SER A 32 -3.33 -13.03 -2.15
CA SER A 32 -2.49 -14.19 -1.84
C SER A 32 -1.48 -14.44 -2.96
N GLY A 33 -0.36 -15.04 -2.60
CA GLY A 33 0.69 -15.42 -3.54
C GLY A 33 1.82 -16.13 -2.80
N ASP A 34 2.96 -16.27 -3.45
CA ASP A 34 4.19 -16.78 -2.84
C ASP A 34 5.22 -15.66 -2.67
N VAL A 35 5.95 -15.69 -1.56
CA VAL A 35 7.03 -14.74 -1.29
C VAL A 35 8.32 -15.48 -0.98
N THR A 36 9.40 -15.10 -1.64
CA THR A 36 10.75 -15.57 -1.38
C THR A 36 11.54 -14.47 -0.69
N VAL A 37 11.90 -14.72 0.57
CA VAL A 37 12.64 -13.77 1.41
C VAL A 37 14.09 -14.20 1.49
N THR A 38 14.99 -13.25 1.25
CA THR A 38 16.42 -13.35 1.55
C THR A 38 16.77 -12.43 2.72
N ARG A 39 18.05 -12.33 3.10
CA ARG A 39 18.46 -11.37 4.14
C ARG A 39 18.27 -9.90 3.71
N THR A 40 18.17 -9.60 2.42
CA THR A 40 18.14 -8.22 1.92
C THR A 40 17.02 -7.94 0.95
N THR A 41 16.33 -8.97 0.45
CA THR A 41 15.30 -8.83 -0.58
C THR A 41 14.05 -9.62 -0.26
N MET A 42 12.91 -9.12 -0.74
CA MET A 42 11.64 -9.84 -0.81
C MET A 42 11.23 -9.92 -2.27
N VAL A 43 11.12 -11.15 -2.77
CA VAL A 43 10.74 -11.43 -4.16
C VAL A 43 9.35 -12.02 -4.17
N TRP A 44 8.42 -11.38 -4.88
CA TRP A 44 7.04 -11.83 -4.99
C TRP A 44 6.89 -12.76 -6.19
N ASN A 45 6.14 -13.85 -6.03
CA ASN A 45 6.00 -14.88 -7.06
C ASN A 45 4.52 -15.26 -7.21
N SER A 46 4.13 -15.60 -8.43
CA SER A 46 2.82 -16.17 -8.74
C SER A 46 2.61 -17.48 -7.99
N ASP A 47 1.42 -17.66 -7.42
CA ASP A 47 0.92 -18.94 -6.91
C ASP A 47 0.27 -19.79 -8.01
N LEU A 48 0.20 -19.29 -9.25
CA LEU A 48 -0.41 -19.96 -10.39
C LEU A 48 0.61 -20.62 -11.33
N SER A 49 0.20 -21.75 -11.90
CA SER A 49 1.00 -22.54 -12.84
C SER A 49 0.36 -22.57 -14.23
N PRO A 50 1.12 -22.34 -15.31
CA PRO A 50 2.55 -22.02 -15.33
C PRO A 50 2.83 -20.59 -14.84
N THR A 51 3.99 -20.36 -14.21
CA THR A 51 4.39 -19.04 -13.72
C THR A 51 4.48 -18.07 -14.89
N PHE A 52 3.51 -17.18 -15.01
CA PHE A 52 3.57 -16.06 -15.95
C PHE A 52 4.31 -14.90 -15.28
N THR A 53 5.13 -14.17 -16.03
CA THR A 53 5.90 -13.03 -15.50
C THR A 53 5.06 -11.82 -15.14
N HIS A 54 3.74 -11.82 -15.39
CA HIS A 54 2.85 -10.66 -15.21
C HIS A 54 1.79 -10.85 -14.11
N ASP A 55 1.99 -11.85 -13.25
CA ASP A 55 0.93 -12.44 -12.47
C ASP A 55 1.48 -12.72 -11.06
N MET A 56 1.51 -11.72 -10.15
CA MET A 56 2.29 -11.85 -8.90
C MET A 56 1.43 -12.04 -7.65
N PHE A 57 0.11 -11.85 -7.75
CA PHE A 57 -0.85 -12.26 -6.73
C PHE A 57 -2.26 -12.39 -7.28
N SER A 58 -3.08 -13.19 -6.59
CA SER A 58 -4.52 -13.27 -6.81
C SER A 58 -5.26 -12.34 -5.85
N GLN A 59 -6.10 -11.44 -6.38
CA GLN A 59 -6.93 -10.54 -5.60
C GLN A 59 -8.28 -11.18 -5.26
N THR A 60 -8.70 -11.09 -3.99
CA THR A 60 -10.00 -11.59 -3.52
C THR A 60 -10.66 -10.62 -2.53
N LEU A 61 -11.96 -10.79 -2.26
CA LEU A 61 -12.69 -10.03 -1.23
C LEU A 61 -12.62 -8.50 -1.40
N SER A 62 -12.65 -8.02 -2.64
CA SER A 62 -12.54 -6.61 -2.99
C SER A 62 -13.81 -5.81 -2.68
N ALA A 63 -13.66 -4.61 -2.12
CA ALA A 63 -14.73 -3.67 -1.80
C ALA A 63 -14.36 -2.22 -2.17
N GLY A 64 -15.35 -1.33 -2.27
CA GLY A 64 -15.14 0.07 -2.62
C GLY A 64 -14.71 0.26 -4.07
N SER A 65 -13.68 1.09 -4.30
CA SER A 65 -13.08 1.34 -5.61
C SER A 65 -12.47 0.09 -6.25
N PHE A 66 -12.20 -0.95 -5.46
CA PHE A 66 -11.70 -2.24 -5.93
C PHE A 66 -12.83 -3.25 -6.18
N ALA A 67 -14.10 -2.88 -5.98
CA ALA A 67 -15.20 -3.81 -6.23
C ALA A 67 -15.26 -4.19 -7.71
N GLY A 68 -15.19 -5.49 -8.00
CA GLY A 68 -15.10 -5.99 -9.37
C GLY A 68 -13.67 -6.14 -9.89
N GLU A 69 -12.66 -5.75 -9.11
CA GLU A 69 -11.31 -6.27 -9.29
C GLU A 69 -11.27 -7.72 -8.80
N ASP A 70 -11.14 -8.61 -9.77
CA ASP A 70 -10.95 -10.04 -9.58
C ASP A 70 -9.98 -10.51 -10.66
N GLY A 71 -8.88 -11.12 -10.25
CA GLY A 71 -7.83 -11.54 -11.14
C GLY A 71 -6.43 -11.27 -10.61
N GLN A 72 -5.49 -11.22 -11.54
CA GLN A 72 -4.07 -11.18 -11.26
C GLN A 72 -3.51 -9.78 -11.47
N ASN A 73 -2.68 -9.39 -10.52
CA ASN A 73 -2.04 -8.09 -10.44
C ASN A 73 -0.56 -8.28 -10.10
N SER A 74 0.23 -7.23 -10.27
CA SER A 74 1.68 -7.28 -10.09
C SER A 74 2.13 -6.64 -8.77
N VAL A 75 3.18 -7.21 -8.16
CA VAL A 75 3.83 -6.67 -6.95
C VAL A 75 5.32 -6.51 -7.21
N ASP A 76 5.86 -5.31 -7.04
CA ASP A 76 7.29 -5.09 -7.21
C ASP A 76 8.11 -5.65 -6.04
N ASP A 77 9.27 -6.22 -6.37
CA ASP A 77 10.24 -6.74 -5.40
C ASP A 77 10.82 -5.63 -4.54
N LEU A 78 11.13 -5.96 -3.28
CA LEU A 78 11.70 -5.01 -2.32
C LEU A 78 13.14 -5.34 -1.98
N ASN A 79 13.95 -4.32 -1.72
CA ASN A 79 15.33 -4.43 -1.28
C ASN A 79 15.63 -3.46 -0.13
N ILE A 80 16.15 -3.97 0.98
CA ILE A 80 16.42 -3.17 2.18
C ILE A 80 17.39 -2.00 1.97
N ALA A 81 18.22 -2.02 0.92
CA ALA A 81 19.10 -0.92 0.57
C ALA A 81 18.36 0.28 -0.04
N SER A 82 17.25 0.04 -0.73
CA SER A 82 16.40 1.05 -1.38
C SER A 82 15.20 1.39 -0.51
N GLU A 83 14.56 0.38 0.09
CA GLU A 83 13.41 0.48 0.98
C GLU A 83 13.79 0.04 2.42
N PRO A 84 14.47 0.90 3.19
CA PRO A 84 14.91 0.56 4.54
C PRO A 84 13.75 0.38 5.53
N VAL A 85 13.88 -0.58 6.44
CA VAL A 85 12.88 -0.86 7.47
C VAL A 85 12.90 0.21 8.57
N GLY A 86 11.73 0.69 8.96
CA GLY A 86 11.54 1.63 10.07
C GLY A 86 11.86 3.09 9.74
N THR A 87 12.15 3.40 8.49
CA THR A 87 12.42 4.76 8.01
C THR A 87 11.64 5.04 6.73
N ALA A 88 11.11 6.25 6.59
CA ALA A 88 10.43 6.66 5.36
C ALA A 88 11.42 6.78 4.19
N PHE A 89 10.95 6.43 3.01
CA PHE A 89 11.69 6.54 1.76
C PHE A 89 10.78 7.15 0.66
N ALA A 90 11.33 7.38 -0.52
CA ALA A 90 10.56 7.96 -1.63
C ALA A 90 9.47 7.00 -2.09
N ASP A 91 8.31 7.54 -2.48
CA ASP A 91 7.20 6.73 -3.00
C ASP A 91 7.71 5.89 -4.19
N THR A 92 7.57 4.57 -4.06
CA THR A 92 8.09 3.59 -5.01
C THR A 92 6.96 2.68 -5.47
N PRO A 93 6.79 2.40 -6.77
CA PRO A 93 5.78 1.46 -7.24
C PRO A 93 5.84 0.14 -6.47
N PHE A 94 4.69 -0.36 -6.04
CA PHE A 94 4.61 -1.61 -5.28
C PHE A 94 3.50 -2.53 -5.75
N ILE A 95 2.25 -2.05 -5.88
CA ILE A 95 1.14 -2.86 -6.42
C ILE A 95 0.57 -2.16 -7.64
N THR A 96 0.49 -2.86 -8.76
CA THR A 96 -0.13 -2.35 -10.00
C THR A 96 -1.37 -3.17 -10.35
N PHE A 97 -2.44 -2.48 -10.72
CA PHE A 97 -3.72 -3.10 -11.10
C PHE A 97 -3.82 -3.19 -12.62
N ASP A 98 -3.70 -4.40 -13.16
CA ASP A 98 -3.65 -4.64 -14.60
C ASP A 98 -5.04 -4.94 -15.20
N VAL A 99 -6.01 -5.31 -14.35
CA VAL A 99 -7.35 -5.76 -14.76
C VAL A 99 -8.32 -4.60 -15.01
N ILE A 100 -8.32 -3.53 -14.19
CA ILE A 100 -9.09 -2.30 -14.46
C ILE A 100 -8.16 -1.15 -14.87
N PRO A 101 -8.10 -0.80 -16.17
CA PRO A 101 -7.34 0.35 -16.65
C PRO A 101 -7.80 1.64 -15.97
N GLY A 102 -6.87 2.35 -15.34
CA GLY A 102 -7.12 3.66 -14.73
C GLY A 102 -7.31 3.66 -13.22
N LEU A 103 -7.26 2.51 -12.54
CA LEU A 103 -7.01 2.50 -11.10
C LEU A 103 -5.57 2.95 -10.82
N PRO A 104 -5.35 3.88 -9.89
CA PRO A 104 -3.99 4.26 -9.51
C PRO A 104 -3.31 3.08 -8.82
N GLY A 105 -2.07 2.79 -9.22
CA GLY A 105 -1.22 1.84 -8.51
C GLY A 105 -0.95 2.29 -7.08
N LEU A 106 -0.57 1.35 -6.21
CA LEU A 106 -0.16 1.62 -4.85
C LEU A 106 1.35 1.72 -4.79
N GLU A 107 1.84 2.87 -4.33
CA GLU A 107 3.25 3.14 -4.13
C GLU A 107 3.58 2.94 -2.65
N ILE A 108 4.62 2.18 -2.33
CA ILE A 108 5.10 1.98 -0.96
C ILE A 108 6.09 3.09 -0.59
N ASN A 109 6.03 3.57 0.65
CA ASN A 109 6.97 4.57 1.16
C ASN A 109 7.43 4.31 2.60
N PHE A 110 6.90 3.26 3.24
CA PHE A 110 7.31 2.89 4.58
C PHE A 110 7.10 1.38 4.83
N ILE A 111 8.14 0.77 5.40
CA ILE A 111 8.12 -0.61 5.89
C ILE A 111 8.24 -0.58 7.42
N TYR A 112 7.25 -1.10 8.13
CA TYR A 112 7.30 -1.14 9.59
C TYR A 112 8.29 -2.18 10.09
N ALA A 113 9.03 -1.84 11.14
CA ALA A 113 9.82 -2.81 11.89
C ALA A 113 8.90 -3.77 12.66
N GLY A 114 9.34 -5.03 12.78
CA GLY A 114 8.68 -6.00 13.65
C GLY A 114 8.75 -5.59 15.12
N VAL A 115 7.82 -6.13 15.92
CA VAL A 115 7.60 -5.72 17.33
C VAL A 115 7.87 -6.84 18.34
N GLY A 116 8.28 -8.03 17.89
CA GLY A 116 8.46 -9.22 18.73
C GLY A 116 9.72 -9.22 19.61
N GLY A 117 10.61 -8.23 19.45
CA GLY A 117 11.91 -8.20 20.11
C GLY A 117 12.88 -9.28 19.60
N THR A 118 14.16 -9.23 20.01
CA THR A 118 15.18 -10.14 19.47
C THR A 118 15.58 -11.27 20.42
N SER A 119 15.09 -11.27 21.67
CA SER A 119 15.56 -12.18 22.72
C SER A 119 15.25 -13.65 22.43
N ASP A 120 14.06 -13.92 21.89
CA ASP A 120 13.56 -15.28 21.76
C ASP A 120 13.91 -15.90 20.40
N CYS A 121 14.52 -15.12 19.51
CA CYS A 121 14.93 -15.54 18.17
C CYS A 121 15.92 -16.72 18.18
N SER A 122 16.71 -16.86 19.25
CA SER A 122 17.65 -17.97 19.46
C SER A 122 17.28 -18.85 20.66
N ALA A 123 16.13 -18.60 21.29
CA ALA A 123 15.67 -19.42 22.41
C ALA A 123 15.13 -20.76 21.91
N ALA A 124 15.07 -21.76 22.80
CA ALA A 124 14.40 -23.01 22.48
C ALA A 124 12.91 -22.74 22.17
N PRO A 125 12.33 -23.39 21.15
CA PRO A 125 10.94 -23.14 20.75
C PRO A 125 9.94 -23.38 21.88
N ALA A 126 9.10 -22.38 22.13
CA ALA A 126 7.93 -22.46 23.01
C ALA A 126 6.76 -21.68 22.41
N VAL A 127 5.53 -22.17 22.67
CA VAL A 127 4.29 -21.51 22.22
C VAL A 127 4.18 -20.11 22.85
N GLY A 128 3.75 -19.14 22.06
CA GLY A 128 3.57 -17.75 22.47
C GLY A 128 4.86 -16.93 22.49
N GLN A 129 6.03 -17.53 22.18
CA GLN A 129 7.24 -16.76 21.92
C GLN A 129 7.05 -15.88 20.68
N THR A 130 7.65 -14.70 20.72
CA THR A 130 7.69 -13.79 19.58
C THR A 130 9.13 -13.44 19.23
N CYS A 131 9.42 -13.25 17.96
CA CYS A 131 10.74 -12.85 17.50
C CYS A 131 10.65 -11.88 16.32
N THR A 132 11.43 -10.82 16.39
CA THR A 132 11.80 -9.98 15.26
C THR A 132 13.28 -10.22 14.98
N PRO A 133 13.64 -10.93 13.89
CA PRO A 133 15.02 -11.32 13.63
C PRO A 133 15.95 -10.10 13.54
N PRO A 134 17.16 -10.17 14.13
CA PRO A 134 18.17 -9.15 13.89
C PRO A 134 18.67 -9.29 12.45
N ASN A 135 18.40 -8.28 11.63
CA ASN A 135 18.84 -8.21 10.24
C ASN A 135 19.57 -6.87 9.99
N PRO A 136 20.61 -6.81 9.15
CA PRO A 136 21.24 -5.53 8.80
C PRO A 136 20.22 -4.60 8.17
N GLY A 137 19.96 -3.45 8.79
CA GLY A 137 18.91 -2.51 8.36
C GLY A 137 17.53 -2.74 9.00
N GLY A 138 17.39 -3.68 9.94
CA GLY A 138 16.13 -4.01 10.60
C GLY A 138 15.37 -5.16 9.93
N SER A 139 14.40 -5.74 10.64
CA SER A 139 13.50 -6.79 10.10
C SER A 139 12.06 -6.31 10.15
N PRO A 140 11.29 -6.43 9.05
CA PRO A 140 9.87 -6.12 9.05
C PRO A 140 9.03 -7.24 9.68
N PHE A 141 9.61 -8.43 9.82
CA PHE A 141 8.89 -9.63 10.25
C PHE A 141 8.78 -9.71 11.77
N THR A 142 7.56 -9.93 12.24
CA THR A 142 7.27 -10.41 13.60
C THR A 142 6.82 -11.85 13.50
N PHE A 143 7.62 -12.77 14.00
CA PHE A 143 7.27 -14.17 14.13
C PHE A 143 6.62 -14.45 15.47
N THR A 144 5.66 -15.36 15.49
CA THR A 144 5.04 -15.91 16.70
C THR A 144 4.98 -17.43 16.57
N ASN A 145 5.33 -18.15 17.63
CA ASN A 145 5.12 -19.59 17.69
C ASN A 145 3.69 -19.88 18.18
N ASP A 146 2.94 -20.61 17.38
CA ASP A 146 1.52 -20.89 17.59
C ASP A 146 1.33 -22.27 18.26
N PRO A 147 0.23 -22.47 19.02
CA PRO A 147 -0.09 -23.77 19.63
C PRO A 147 -0.41 -24.84 18.57
N PRO A 148 -0.29 -26.15 18.90
CA PRO A 148 0.05 -26.71 20.22
C PRO A 148 1.58 -26.95 20.43
N PRO A 149 2.05 -27.12 21.69
CA PRO A 149 3.49 -27.27 21.97
C PRO A 149 4.21 -28.45 21.31
N ASN A 150 3.48 -29.53 21.01
CA ASN A 150 4.04 -30.75 20.43
C ASN A 150 3.98 -30.78 18.89
N ASP A 151 3.34 -29.78 18.28
CA ASP A 151 3.15 -29.64 16.83
C ASP A 151 3.13 -28.14 16.50
N MET A 152 4.24 -27.49 16.86
CA MET A 152 4.31 -26.04 16.92
C MET A 152 4.45 -25.47 15.51
N GLN A 153 3.49 -24.63 15.13
CA GLN A 153 3.52 -23.85 13.91
C GLN A 153 4.04 -22.45 14.21
N SER A 154 4.29 -21.65 13.18
CA SER A 154 4.59 -20.24 13.38
C SER A 154 3.95 -19.35 12.34
N THR A 155 3.62 -18.14 12.76
CA THR A 155 3.10 -17.09 11.90
C THR A 155 4.11 -15.96 11.81
N ALA A 156 4.43 -15.53 10.60
CA ALA A 156 5.15 -14.29 10.34
C ALA A 156 4.16 -13.20 9.91
N GLN A 157 4.24 -12.03 10.53
CA GLN A 157 3.46 -10.86 10.16
C GLN A 157 4.37 -9.67 9.83
N TRP A 158 4.01 -8.92 8.80
CA TRP A 158 4.66 -7.65 8.46
C TRP A 158 3.64 -6.63 7.93
N VAL A 159 4.01 -5.35 7.99
CA VAL A 159 3.10 -4.25 7.66
C VAL A 159 3.81 -3.23 6.79
N PHE A 160 3.15 -2.83 5.71
CA PHE A 160 3.60 -1.78 4.80
C PHE A 160 2.55 -0.68 4.74
N THR A 161 3.00 0.54 4.44
CA THR A 161 2.12 1.65 4.10
C THR A 161 2.67 2.41 2.91
N GLY A 162 1.80 3.19 2.31
CA GLY A 162 2.15 4.07 1.23
C GLY A 162 0.99 4.92 0.76
N VAL A 163 1.13 5.44 -0.44
CA VAL A 163 0.17 6.31 -1.10
C VAL A 163 -0.27 5.71 -2.42
N THR A 164 -1.39 6.15 -2.96
CA THR A 164 -1.74 5.89 -4.35
C THR A 164 -0.86 6.74 -5.26
N SER A 165 -0.59 6.28 -6.48
CA SER A 165 0.24 6.99 -7.48
C SER A 165 -0.30 8.36 -7.92
N ASP A 166 -1.56 8.65 -7.63
CA ASP A 166 -2.17 9.98 -7.80
C ASP A 166 -2.04 10.88 -6.55
N GLY A 167 -1.51 10.34 -5.44
CA GLY A 167 -1.32 11.00 -4.15
C GLY A 167 -2.61 11.32 -3.40
N MET A 168 -3.74 10.71 -3.79
CA MET A 168 -5.06 11.08 -3.27
C MET A 168 -5.57 10.21 -2.11
N SER A 169 -4.94 9.04 -1.91
CA SER A 169 -5.28 8.12 -0.84
C SER A 169 -4.04 7.51 -0.21
N ASP A 170 -4.14 7.22 1.08
CA ASP A 170 -3.15 6.43 1.82
C ASP A 170 -3.58 4.96 1.84
N TRP A 171 -2.62 4.04 1.87
CA TRP A 171 -2.92 2.62 2.03
C TRP A 171 -2.06 1.98 3.10
N ARG A 172 -2.61 0.90 3.67
CA ARG A 172 -1.94 0.03 4.62
C ARG A 172 -2.17 -1.42 4.23
N GLY A 173 -1.08 -2.17 4.10
CA GLY A 173 -1.09 -3.61 3.89
C GLY A 173 -0.64 -4.35 5.14
N VAL A 174 -1.42 -5.34 5.56
CA VAL A 174 -1.04 -6.28 6.61
C VAL A 174 -0.89 -7.65 5.97
N PHE A 175 0.34 -8.18 6.02
CA PHE A 175 0.71 -9.43 5.39
C PHE A 175 1.00 -10.49 6.44
N THR A 176 0.67 -11.73 6.13
CA THR A 176 0.86 -12.88 6.99
C THR A 176 1.34 -14.08 6.20
N SER A 177 2.24 -14.88 6.77
CA SER A 177 2.65 -16.17 6.24
C SER A 177 2.68 -17.18 7.38
N GLN A 178 2.23 -18.41 7.11
CA GLN A 178 2.10 -19.48 8.10
C GLN A 178 3.05 -20.62 7.76
N PHE A 179 3.78 -21.12 8.76
CA PHE A 179 4.75 -22.19 8.64
C PHE A 179 4.35 -23.36 9.53
N ASP A 180 4.47 -24.58 9.00
CA ASP A 180 4.21 -25.82 9.75
C ASP A 180 5.36 -26.22 10.69
N VAL A 181 6.21 -25.26 11.04
CA VAL A 181 7.37 -25.42 11.92
C VAL A 181 7.50 -24.19 12.82
N PRO A 182 8.15 -24.31 13.99
CA PRO A 182 8.43 -23.16 14.82
C PRO A 182 9.36 -22.18 14.10
N PHE A 183 9.26 -20.89 14.42
CA PHE A 183 9.99 -19.85 13.70
C PHE A 183 11.50 -20.04 13.80
N GLN A 184 12.03 -20.66 14.87
CA GLN A 184 13.46 -20.94 14.99
C GLN A 184 13.99 -21.82 13.85
N SER A 185 13.17 -22.76 13.37
CA SER A 185 13.49 -23.58 12.19
C SER A 185 13.52 -22.73 10.92
N VAL A 186 12.58 -21.80 10.77
CA VAL A 186 12.56 -20.84 9.65
C VAL A 186 13.81 -19.95 9.68
N LEU A 187 14.17 -19.43 10.85
CA LEU A 187 15.33 -18.55 11.02
C LEU A 187 16.66 -19.27 10.79
N SER A 188 16.70 -20.59 10.99
CA SER A 188 17.90 -21.40 10.71
C SER A 188 18.28 -21.37 9.22
N ALA A 189 17.32 -21.16 8.31
CA ALA A 189 17.58 -20.98 6.89
C ALA A 189 18.49 -19.76 6.61
N PHE A 190 18.42 -18.74 7.47
CA PHE A 190 19.25 -17.54 7.37
C PHE A 190 20.51 -17.59 8.22
N ALA A 191 20.74 -18.63 9.02
CA ALA A 191 21.96 -18.80 9.80
C ALA A 191 23.17 -19.14 8.90
N PRO A 192 24.42 -19.00 9.38
CA PRO A 192 25.60 -19.47 8.62
C PRO A 192 25.46 -20.95 8.24
N GLY A 193 25.53 -21.25 6.94
CA GLY A 193 25.36 -22.61 6.40
C GLY A 193 23.92 -23.00 6.06
N GLY A 194 22.93 -22.13 6.29
CA GLY A 194 21.56 -22.31 5.80
C GLY A 194 21.42 -22.01 4.30
N SER A 195 20.21 -22.17 3.76
CA SER A 195 19.88 -21.88 2.35
C SER A 195 20.05 -20.41 1.98
N GLY A 196 19.98 -19.50 2.95
CA GLY A 196 20.00 -18.05 2.75
C GLY A 196 18.65 -17.47 2.29
N THR A 197 17.67 -18.33 2.02
CA THR A 197 16.35 -17.96 1.50
C THR A 197 15.25 -18.82 2.12
N VAL A 198 14.04 -18.26 2.23
CA VAL A 198 12.81 -18.97 2.59
C VAL A 198 11.74 -18.57 1.60
N THR A 199 11.05 -19.55 1.01
CA THR A 199 9.88 -19.34 0.14
C THR A 199 8.66 -19.92 0.83
N ASN A 200 7.58 -19.14 0.91
CA ASN A 200 6.31 -19.61 1.44
C ASN A 200 5.14 -18.81 0.88
N SER A 201 3.94 -19.37 0.99
CA SER A 201 2.72 -18.65 0.66
C SER A 201 2.44 -17.55 1.69
N PHE A 202 1.78 -16.50 1.23
CA PHE A 202 1.32 -15.41 2.07
C PHE A 202 -0.14 -15.07 1.76
N GLY A 203 -0.80 -14.50 2.75
CA GLY A 203 -2.06 -13.79 2.59
C GLY A 203 -1.91 -12.38 3.14
N ALA A 204 -2.53 -11.41 2.49
CA ALA A 204 -2.52 -10.03 2.94
C ALA A 204 -3.90 -9.38 2.82
N THR A 205 -4.11 -8.35 3.63
CA THR A 205 -5.26 -7.46 3.55
C THR A 205 -4.78 -6.05 3.36
N ILE A 206 -5.21 -5.42 2.27
CA ILE A 206 -4.88 -4.05 1.93
C ILE A 206 -6.11 -3.18 2.21
N THR A 207 -5.90 -2.07 2.92
CA THR A 207 -6.92 -1.07 3.19
C THR A 207 -6.47 0.27 2.62
N VAL A 208 -7.31 0.89 1.80
CA VAL A 208 -7.05 2.18 1.17
C VAL A 208 -8.07 3.20 1.68
N ILE A 209 -7.57 4.32 2.16
CA ILE A 209 -8.34 5.37 2.82
C ILE A 209 -8.06 6.69 2.10
N PRO A 210 -9.09 7.42 1.67
CA PRO A 210 -8.93 8.75 1.09
C PRO A 210 -8.16 9.66 2.02
N THR A 211 -7.14 10.33 1.50
CA THR A 211 -6.44 11.37 2.23
C THR A 211 -7.35 12.60 2.22
N PRO A 212 -7.73 13.16 3.39
CA PRO A 212 -8.63 14.31 3.42
C PRO A 212 -8.01 15.50 2.68
N GLU A 213 -8.57 15.87 1.53
CA GLU A 213 -8.12 17.06 0.83
C GLU A 213 -8.38 18.31 1.70
N PRO A 214 -7.47 19.30 1.71
CA PRO A 214 -7.77 20.63 2.27
C PRO A 214 -8.79 21.44 1.43
N ALA A 215 -9.51 20.83 0.48
CA ALA A 215 -10.24 21.51 -0.59
C ALA A 215 -11.62 22.13 -0.29
N PRO A 216 -12.44 21.76 0.72
CA PRO A 216 -13.79 22.33 0.82
C PRO A 216 -13.76 23.84 1.04
N THR A 217 -12.71 24.37 1.66
CA THR A 217 -12.50 25.81 1.86
C THR A 217 -12.09 26.54 0.58
N PHE A 218 -11.25 25.95 -0.28
CA PHE A 218 -10.82 26.60 -1.53
C PHE A 218 -11.94 26.69 -2.57
N MET A 219 -12.76 25.64 -2.72
CA MET A 219 -13.92 25.70 -3.62
C MET A 219 -15.01 26.64 -3.09
N MET A 220 -15.23 26.65 -1.77
CA MET A 220 -16.16 27.61 -1.16
C MET A 220 -15.65 29.06 -1.27
N ALA A 221 -14.34 29.29 -1.11
CA ALA A 221 -13.74 30.61 -1.24
C ALA A 221 -13.76 31.14 -2.68
N THR A 222 -13.47 30.29 -3.67
CA THR A 222 -13.56 30.67 -5.10
C THR A 222 -15.01 30.88 -5.53
N GLY A 223 -15.94 30.02 -5.10
CA GLY A 223 -17.37 30.19 -5.31
C GLY A 223 -17.92 31.49 -4.70
N ALA A 224 -17.56 31.78 -3.44
CA ALA A 224 -17.92 33.02 -2.76
C ALA A 224 -17.28 34.25 -3.41
N GLY A 225 -16.03 34.15 -3.84
CA GLY A 225 -15.31 35.21 -4.56
C GLY A 225 -16.00 35.58 -5.87
N LEU A 226 -16.43 34.60 -6.66
CA LEU A 226 -17.16 34.82 -7.91
C LEU A 226 -18.55 35.44 -7.67
N LEU A 227 -19.25 35.02 -6.61
CA LEU A 227 -20.52 35.64 -6.21
C LEU A 227 -20.33 37.11 -5.82
N LEU A 228 -19.31 37.43 -5.01
CA LEU A 228 -19.00 38.80 -4.62
C LEU A 228 -18.63 39.67 -5.83
N LEU A 229 -17.83 39.15 -6.76
CA LEU A 229 -17.47 39.85 -8.00
C LEU A 229 -18.72 40.15 -8.85
N SER A 230 -19.64 39.18 -8.96
CA SER A 230 -20.90 39.36 -9.70
C SER A 230 -21.80 40.45 -9.10
N LEU A 231 -21.84 40.56 -7.76
CA LEU A 231 -22.60 41.59 -7.06
C LEU A 231 -21.97 42.98 -7.22
N MET A 232 -20.64 43.07 -7.14
CA MET A 232 -19.91 44.33 -7.36
C MET A 232 -20.11 44.88 -8.77
N LEU A 233 -20.02 44.03 -9.78
CA LEU A 233 -20.27 44.39 -11.18
C LEU A 233 -21.71 44.83 -11.43
N ARG A 234 -22.67 44.29 -10.69
CA ARG A 234 -24.09 44.70 -10.75
C ARG A 234 -24.29 46.08 -10.14
N LYS A 235 -23.57 46.41 -9.06
CA LYS A 235 -23.59 47.73 -8.42
C LYS A 235 -22.99 48.81 -9.33
N TRP A 236 -21.82 48.54 -9.93
CA TRP A 236 -21.13 49.47 -10.83
C TRP A 236 -21.90 49.80 -12.12
N ARG A 237 -22.84 48.94 -12.56
CA ARG A 237 -23.70 49.24 -13.71
C ARG A 237 -24.88 50.16 -13.39
N ARG A 238 -25.21 50.35 -12.11
CA ARG A 238 -26.35 51.17 -11.67
C ARG A 238 -25.97 52.61 -11.32
N THR A 239 -24.68 52.88 -11.15
CA THR A 239 -24.08 54.22 -11.04
C THR A 239 -23.58 54.69 -12.40
#